data_AF-A0A8T5P6B5-F1
#
_entry.id   AF-A0A8T5P6B5-F1
#
_cell.length_a   1.000
_cell.length_b   1.000
_cell.length_c   1.000
_cell.angle_alpha   90.00
_cell.angle_beta   90.00
_cell.angle_gamma   90.00
#
_symmetry.space_group_name_H-M   'P 1'
#
loop_
_entity.id
_entity.type
_entity.pdbx_description
1 polymer ?
#
loop_
_entity_poly.entity_id
_entity_poly.type
_entity_poly.pdbx_seq_one_letter_code
_entity_poly.pdbx_strand_id
1 'polypeptide(L)'
;MAKHFTGSIGILIILVIFCWPAAIIYYLMKYEEQQPQYYAPPPPGYGPAPGYGQAPPPQQQQRLCLGCGQQIPQNFNNCPHCGRQAQAAAPAQQGGGMRMCLGCGQQIQASYKVCPHCGKQS
;
A
#
# COMPACT_ATOMS: atom_id res chain seq x y z
N MET A 1 -21.91 -55.78 6.64
CA MET A 1 -20.79 -56.28 7.47
C MET A 1 -19.69 -55.22 7.48
N ALA A 2 -19.65 -54.41 8.53
CA ALA A 2 -18.62 -53.39 8.69
C ALA A 2 -17.28 -54.08 9.00
N LYS A 3 -16.34 -54.01 8.06
CA LYS A 3 -14.99 -54.55 8.23
C LYS A 3 -14.30 -53.66 9.26
N HIS A 4 -14.32 -54.04 10.54
CA HIS A 4 -13.46 -53.43 11.56
C HIS A 4 -12.01 -53.71 11.18
N PHE A 5 -11.43 -52.77 10.44
CA PHE A 5 -10.07 -52.85 9.92
C PHE A 5 -9.10 -52.39 11.02
N THR A 6 -8.94 -53.24 12.04
CA THR A 6 -8.06 -53.01 13.20
C THR A 6 -6.60 -52.71 12.80
N GLY A 7 -6.16 -53.11 11.60
CA GLY A 7 -4.83 -52.77 11.05
C GLY A 7 -4.72 -51.42 10.33
N SER A 8 -5.84 -50.75 10.03
CA SER A 8 -5.86 -49.47 9.30
C SER A 8 -6.32 -48.31 10.17
N ILE A 9 -7.11 -48.56 11.22
CA ILE A 9 -7.47 -47.53 12.20
C ILE A 9 -6.22 -46.98 12.90
N GLY A 10 -5.27 -47.83 13.31
CA GLY A 10 -4.01 -47.36 13.93
C GLY A 10 -3.18 -46.48 12.99
N ILE A 11 -3.07 -46.85 11.72
CA ILE A 11 -2.34 -46.07 10.70
C ILE A 11 -3.04 -44.75 10.42
N LEU A 12 -4.37 -44.75 10.30
CA LEU A 12 -5.16 -43.54 10.14
C LEU A 12 -5.04 -42.62 11.36
N ILE A 13 -5.03 -43.17 12.57
CA ILE A 13 -4.82 -42.41 13.81
C ILE A 13 -3.42 -41.78 13.80
N ILE A 14 -2.37 -42.52 13.40
CA ILE A 14 -1.00 -41.99 13.30
C ILE A 14 -0.93 -40.88 12.23
N LEU A 15 -1.50 -41.11 11.04
CA LEU A 15 -1.51 -40.10 9.97
C LEU A 15 -2.28 -38.85 10.37
N VAL A 16 -3.41 -38.99 11.06
CA VAL A 16 -4.17 -37.85 11.57
C VAL A 16 -3.40 -37.14 12.68
N ILE A 17 -2.79 -37.85 13.64
CA ILE A 17 -2.02 -37.24 14.73
C ILE A 17 -0.74 -36.55 14.24
N PHE A 18 -0.12 -36.97 13.14
CA PHE A 18 1.07 -36.31 12.59
C PHE A 18 0.75 -35.25 11.53
N CYS A 19 -0.31 -35.44 10.74
CA CYS A 19 -0.71 -34.47 9.70
C CYS A 19 -1.50 -33.30 10.30
N TRP A 20 -2.33 -33.54 11.32
CA TRP A 20 -3.09 -32.50 12.00
C TRP A 20 -2.25 -31.44 12.71
N PRO A 21 -1.14 -31.72 13.44
CA PRO A 21 -0.33 -30.68 14.06
C PRO A 21 0.35 -29.79 13.00
N ALA A 22 0.77 -30.34 11.86
CA ALA A 22 1.31 -29.53 10.76
C ALA A 22 0.24 -28.56 10.21
N ALA A 23 -1.00 -29.04 10.04
CA ALA A 23 -2.12 -28.20 9.64
C ALA A 23 -2.44 -27.15 10.71
N ILE A 24 -2.50 -27.52 11.99
CA ILE A 24 -2.75 -26.60 13.11
C ILE A 24 -1.67 -25.51 13.17
N ILE A 25 -0.39 -25.86 13.04
CA ILE A 25 0.72 -24.91 13.04
C ILE A 25 0.61 -23.96 11.83
N TYR A 26 0.31 -24.49 10.64
CA TYR A 26 0.05 -23.68 9.45
C TYR A 26 -1.11 -22.69 9.68
N TYR A 27 -2.21 -23.16 10.25
CA TYR A 27 -3.35 -22.33 10.57
C TYR A 27 -2.99 -21.26 11.61
N LEU A 28 -2.31 -21.60 12.70
CA LEU A 28 -1.90 -20.65 13.74
C LEU A 28 -0.95 -19.57 13.21
N MET A 29 0.04 -19.93 12.38
CA MET A 29 0.90 -18.93 11.73
C MET A 29 0.10 -18.04 10.78
N LYS A 30 -0.87 -18.59 10.06
CA LYS A 30 -1.74 -17.82 9.18
C LYS A 30 -2.72 -16.91 9.93
N TYR A 31 -3.17 -17.31 11.12
CA TYR A 31 -4.01 -16.49 11.99
C TYR A 31 -3.25 -15.31 12.59
N GLU A 32 -1.96 -15.44 12.90
CA GLU A 32 -1.10 -14.31 13.32
C GLU A 32 -1.00 -13.26 12.21
N GLU A 33 -0.81 -13.68 10.96
CA GLU A 33 -0.79 -12.75 9.81
C GLU A 33 -2.18 -12.15 9.50
N GLN A 34 -3.24 -12.81 9.97
CA GLN A 34 -4.60 -12.34 9.88
C GLN A 34 -5.07 -11.54 11.08
N GLN A 35 -4.29 -11.34 12.15
CA GLN A 35 -4.68 -10.36 13.17
C GLN A 35 -4.67 -8.99 12.50
N PRO A 36 -5.83 -8.47 12.07
CA PRO A 36 -5.89 -7.12 11.55
C PRO A 36 -5.55 -6.30 12.77
N GLN A 37 -4.43 -5.58 12.72
CA GLN A 37 -4.10 -4.47 13.59
C GLN A 37 -5.35 -4.02 14.35
N TYR A 38 -5.53 -4.51 15.59
CA TYR A 38 -6.62 -4.05 16.43
C TYR A 38 -6.30 -2.59 16.63
N TYR A 39 -6.94 -1.75 15.81
CA TYR A 39 -6.69 -0.33 15.74
C TYR A 39 -7.29 0.26 17.01
N ALA A 40 -6.51 0.17 18.09
CA ALA A 40 -6.68 1.07 19.20
C ALA A 40 -6.41 2.47 18.64
N PRO A 41 -7.38 3.40 18.69
CA PRO A 41 -7.13 4.77 18.28
C PRO A 41 -5.92 5.30 19.07
N PRO A 42 -4.97 5.97 18.41
CA PRO A 42 -3.78 6.47 19.10
C PRO A 42 -4.20 7.43 20.22
N PRO A 43 -3.53 7.38 21.38
CA PRO A 43 -3.81 8.32 22.47
C PRO A 43 -3.65 9.76 21.98
N PRO A 44 -4.57 10.68 22.32
CA PRO A 44 -4.46 12.07 21.92
C PRO A 44 -3.29 12.76 22.63
N GLY A 45 -2.40 13.36 21.85
CA GLY A 45 -1.16 13.98 22.32
C GLY A 45 -0.06 12.92 22.41
N TYR A 46 1.13 13.07 21.85
CA TYR A 46 2.05 14.19 21.98
C TYR A 46 3.09 14.11 20.84
N GLY A 47 3.18 15.16 20.01
CA GLY A 47 4.35 15.55 19.20
C GLY A 47 4.90 14.57 18.14
N PRO A 48 5.41 15.06 16.99
CA PRO A 48 6.09 14.19 16.04
C PRO A 48 7.46 13.77 16.58
N ALA A 49 7.66 12.48 16.83
CA ALA A 49 8.99 11.89 16.98
C ALA A 49 9.70 11.88 15.61
N PRO A 50 11.02 12.14 15.53
CA PRO A 50 11.76 12.04 14.27
C PRO A 50 11.83 10.57 13.84
N GLY A 51 11.00 10.22 12.85
CA GLY A 51 10.90 8.89 12.28
C GLY A 51 12.11 8.56 11.42
N TYR A 52 12.99 7.71 11.94
CA TYR A 52 13.93 6.96 11.13
C TYR A 52 13.17 5.80 10.46
N GLY A 53 13.08 5.84 9.13
CA GLY A 53 12.98 4.63 8.31
C GLY A 53 11.63 3.92 8.23
N GLN A 54 10.54 4.63 7.97
CA GLN A 54 9.41 4.00 7.28
C GLN A 54 9.58 4.31 5.80
N ALA A 55 9.92 3.31 4.99
CA ALA A 55 9.90 3.46 3.54
C ALA A 55 8.47 3.90 3.15
N PRO A 56 8.31 4.95 2.33
CA PRO A 56 6.98 5.39 1.91
C PRO A 56 6.24 4.21 1.29
N PRO A 57 4.94 4.01 1.59
CA PRO A 57 4.14 2.99 0.92
C PRO A 57 4.31 3.18 -0.59
N PRO A 58 4.33 2.10 -1.40
CA PRO A 58 4.50 2.21 -2.84
C PRO A 58 3.43 3.17 -3.34
N GLN A 59 3.86 4.39 -3.68
CA GLN A 59 2.98 5.42 -4.21
C GLN A 59 2.59 4.89 -5.58
N GLN A 60 1.46 4.16 -5.61
CA GLN A 60 0.84 3.72 -6.85
C GLN A 60 0.69 4.98 -7.67
N GLN A 61 1.55 5.09 -8.67
CA GLN A 61 1.76 6.34 -9.35
C GLN A 61 0.46 6.57 -10.14
N GLN A 62 -0.35 7.48 -9.64
CA GLN A 62 -1.63 7.84 -10.24
C GLN A 62 -1.38 8.91 -11.28
N ARG A 63 -2.19 8.92 -12.33
CA ARG A 63 -2.13 9.87 -13.43
C ARG A 63 -3.51 10.45 -13.66
N LEU A 64 -3.55 11.69 -14.14
CA LEU A 64 -4.81 12.33 -14.49
C LEU A 64 -5.27 11.86 -15.87
N CYS A 65 -6.57 11.58 -16.02
CA CYS A 65 -7.18 11.37 -17.33
C CYS A 65 -7.41 12.72 -18.01
N LEU A 66 -6.81 12.94 -19.18
CA LEU A 66 -7.02 14.18 -19.95
C LEU A 66 -8.42 14.29 -20.57
N GLY A 67 -9.19 13.18 -20.60
CA GLY A 67 -10.55 13.15 -21.14
C GLY A 67 -11.62 13.59 -20.14
N CYS A 68 -11.48 13.26 -18.86
CA CYS A 68 -12.48 13.56 -17.82
C CYS A 68 -11.93 14.17 -16.53
N GLY A 69 -10.62 14.37 -16.42
CA GLY A 69 -9.96 14.94 -15.24
C GLY A 69 -9.89 14.01 -14.03
N GLN A 70 -10.31 12.74 -14.14
CA GLN A 70 -10.26 11.78 -13.04
C GLN A 70 -8.87 11.19 -12.85
N GLN A 71 -8.49 10.89 -11.61
CA GLN A 71 -7.25 10.20 -11.28
C GLN A 71 -7.42 8.71 -11.54
N ILE A 72 -6.52 8.14 -12.35
CA ILE A 72 -6.49 6.73 -12.71
C ILE A 72 -5.09 6.16 -12.43
N PRO A 73 -4.97 4.90 -12.01
CA PRO A 73 -3.66 4.34 -11.74
C PRO A 73 -2.92 4.05 -13.05
N GLN A 74 -1.58 4.15 -13.02
CA GLN A 74 -0.74 4.06 -14.22
C GLN A 74 -0.84 2.74 -14.99
N ASN A 75 -1.36 1.68 -14.38
CA ASN A 75 -1.55 0.36 -14.99
C ASN A 75 -2.77 0.28 -15.92
N PHE A 76 -3.62 1.31 -15.99
CA PHE A 76 -4.80 1.31 -16.88
C PHE A 76 -4.53 2.05 -18.19
N ASN A 77 -4.71 1.34 -19.32
CA ASN A 77 -4.62 1.91 -20.66
C ASN A 77 -5.87 2.71 -21.07
N ASN A 78 -7.01 2.44 -20.44
CA ASN A 78 -8.29 3.10 -20.69
C ASN A 78 -8.84 3.63 -19.39
N CYS A 79 -9.40 4.84 -19.41
CA CYS A 79 -10.05 5.41 -18.24
C CYS A 79 -11.37 4.67 -17.96
N PRO A 80 -11.58 4.10 -16.76
CA PRO A 80 -12.83 3.41 -16.41
C PRO A 80 -14.02 4.36 -16.30
N HIS A 81 -13.79 5.67 -16.17
CA HIS A 81 -14.86 6.67 -16.02
C HIS A 81 -15.39 7.20 -17.35
N CYS A 82 -14.55 7.27 -18.38
CA CYS A 82 -14.93 7.89 -19.67
C CYS A 82 -14.57 7.06 -20.91
N GLY A 83 -13.94 5.89 -20.73
CA GLY A 83 -13.57 4.97 -21.82
C GLY A 83 -12.41 5.45 -22.71
N ARG A 84 -12.00 6.72 -22.61
CA ARG A 84 -10.89 7.28 -23.41
C ARG A 84 -9.56 6.65 -23.01
N GLN A 85 -8.67 6.50 -23.99
CA GLN A 85 -7.32 6.02 -23.76
C GLN A 85 -6.59 6.94 -22.78
N ALA A 86 -6.08 6.33 -21.73
CA ALA A 86 -5.15 6.94 -20.82
C ALA A 86 -3.83 7.11 -21.58
N GLN A 87 -3.64 8.21 -22.32
CA GLN A 87 -2.37 8.53 -22.99
C GLN A 87 -1.27 8.69 -21.96
N ALA A 88 -0.30 7.77 -21.86
CA ALA A 88 0.78 7.80 -20.86
C ALA A 88 1.18 9.25 -20.54
N ALA A 89 0.75 9.77 -19.38
CA ALA A 89 1.31 11.00 -18.91
C ALA A 89 2.77 10.63 -18.69
N ALA A 90 3.67 11.25 -19.45
CA ALA A 90 5.11 11.13 -19.25
C ALA A 90 5.34 11.15 -17.74
N PRO A 91 6.13 10.22 -17.18
CA PRO A 91 6.30 10.12 -15.74
C PRO A 91 6.57 11.53 -15.26
N ALA A 92 5.68 12.05 -14.39
CA ALA A 92 5.96 13.28 -13.68
C ALA A 92 7.31 13.00 -13.04
N GLN A 93 8.36 13.55 -13.65
CA GLN A 93 9.71 13.30 -13.22
C GLN A 93 9.70 13.69 -11.76
N GLN A 94 9.87 12.68 -10.92
CA GLN A 94 10.33 12.80 -9.56
C GLN A 94 11.63 13.60 -9.69
N GLY A 95 11.50 14.91 -9.52
CA GLY A 95 12.48 15.87 -9.96
C GLY A 95 12.11 17.20 -9.37
N GLY A 96 12.40 17.35 -8.08
CA GLY A 96 12.33 18.66 -7.46
C GLY A 96 12.09 18.58 -5.97
N GLY A 97 13.14 18.30 -5.21
CA GLY A 97 13.16 18.53 -3.78
C GLY A 97 12.60 19.91 -3.44
N MET A 98 12.09 20.05 -2.23
CA MET A 98 11.57 21.31 -1.75
C MET A 98 12.68 22.38 -1.83
N ARG A 99 12.38 23.50 -2.50
CA ARG A 99 13.28 24.66 -2.62
C ARG A 99 12.70 25.84 -1.87
N MET A 100 13.56 26.71 -1.35
CA MET A 100 13.12 27.94 -0.69
C MET A 100 12.83 29.01 -1.75
N CYS A 101 11.70 29.69 -1.64
CA CYS A 101 11.38 30.84 -2.48
C CYS A 101 12.29 32.01 -2.12
N LEU A 102 13.03 32.54 -3.09
CA LEU A 102 13.91 33.70 -2.90
C LEU A 102 13.14 35.01 -2.60
N GLY A 103 11.84 35.06 -2.90
CA GLY A 103 11.00 36.23 -2.71
C GLY A 103 10.36 36.37 -1.34
N CYS A 104 10.02 35.26 -0.68
CA CYS A 104 9.33 35.25 0.61
C CYS A 104 9.92 34.29 1.66
N GLY A 105 10.95 33.52 1.31
CA GLY A 105 11.58 32.55 2.20
C GLY A 105 10.76 31.29 2.48
N GLN A 106 9.60 31.11 1.84
CA GLN A 106 8.76 29.92 2.06
C GLN A 106 9.25 28.71 1.27
N GLN A 107 9.12 27.53 1.84
CA GLN A 107 9.48 26.27 1.20
C GLN A 107 8.40 25.84 0.21
N ILE A 108 8.78 25.66 -1.06
CA ILE A 108 7.87 25.31 -2.16
C ILE A 108 8.42 24.12 -2.96
N GLN A 109 7.58 23.37 -3.64
CA GLN A 109 8.06 22.28 -4.50
C GLN A 109 8.83 22.88 -5.69
N ALA A 110 9.97 22.29 -6.05
CA ALA A 110 10.78 22.81 -7.17
C ALA A 110 10.11 22.62 -8.55
N SER A 111 8.98 21.93 -8.60
CA SER A 111 8.07 21.88 -9.76
C SER A 111 7.30 23.19 -9.99
N TYR A 112 7.14 24.04 -8.97
CA TYR A 112 6.44 25.33 -9.10
C TYR A 112 7.37 26.39 -9.72
N LYS A 113 6.96 26.92 -10.88
CA LYS A 113 7.63 28.08 -11.52
C LYS A 113 7.32 29.42 -10.83
N VAL A 114 6.20 29.49 -10.13
CA VAL A 114 5.70 30.68 -9.45
C VAL A 114 5.33 30.29 -8.02
N CYS A 115 5.80 31.07 -7.06
CA CYS A 115 5.53 30.82 -5.65
C CYS A 115 4.04 31.06 -5.34
N PRO A 116 3.31 30.08 -4.76
CA PRO A 116 1.90 30.26 -4.38
C PRO A 116 1.71 31.24 -3.20
N HIS A 117 2.76 31.54 -2.44
CA HIS A 117 2.67 32.43 -1.28
C HIS A 117 2.90 33.91 -1.62
N CYS A 118 3.71 34.21 -2.65
CA CYS A 118 4.06 35.60 -2.98
C CYS A 118 3.94 35.96 -4.47
N GLY A 119 3.59 35.00 -5.34
CA GLY A 119 3.42 35.23 -6.77
C GLY A 119 4.70 35.52 -7.56
N LYS A 120 5.87 35.50 -6.91
CA LYS A 120 7.16 35.72 -7.59
C LYS A 120 7.67 34.41 -8.20
N GLN A 121 8.34 34.52 -9.35
CA GLN A 121 9.03 33.39 -9.96
C GLN A 121 10.17 32.93 -9.06
N SER A 122 10.23 31.62 -8.81
CA SER A 122 11.23 30.99 -7.96
C SER A 122 12.20 30.18 -8.77
#